data_AF-A0A669D1P7-F1
#
_entry.id   AF-A0A669D1P7-F1
#
_cell.length_a   1.000
_cell.length_b   1.000
_cell.length_c   1.000
_cell.angle_alpha   90.00
_cell.angle_beta   90.00
_cell.angle_gamma   90.00
#
_symmetry.space_group_name_H-M   'P 1'
#
loop_
_entity.id
_entity.type
_entity.pdbx_description
1 polymer ?
#
loop_
_entity_poly.entity_id
_entity_poly.type
_entity_poly.pdbx_seq_one_letter_code
_entity_poly.pdbx_strand_id
1 'polypeptide(L)'
;MAASCVAASELLNNIKQISVLCPKASYAVRAVSTSSPQCHAQLPQRARSAPQQLVGVVGLEIHAQINSSTKLFSGAPVRFSAPPNSLVSFFDASLPGTLPAGYQITQQRLPIAVDGVLTYSLLGGKKRNQVMRKNVTIKQIQLEQDSGKSLHDDVRSQTLIDLNRAGVGLMELVMEPDMSCGEEAAAAVRELQLILQALGTCQGNMSEGQLRVDANVSVHRPGEPLGVRTEVKNINSIRYLARAIDYEIQRQIDVLQRGGTVQNETRAYDSKSGETLPMRDKEGLQDYRFMPEPNLPPLILYEDNASLPTGIDACQVVVVQKIKEGLPELPSVKRDRLVQTYGILPEHSFTLVNEDGLVDYFEAVLKTTKKEPRKVIGWVTNELLGHLKQEDMSVCQSPISPSALAELLELQETGHISSSVAKQVFQKMWRSPGKTALQITQEQDLGLVSDTAQLHSICQKVVDSHPDEVHAIRSGNKKVLNKLMGLVQKETKGRADPVLVRAILQKKTS
;
A
#
# COMPACT_ATOMS: atom_id res chain seq x y z
N MET A 1 -23.41 46.14 -44.24
CA MET A 1 -22.85 46.18 -45.61
C MET A 1 -22.42 44.77 -45.97
N ALA A 2 -22.96 44.28 -47.09
CA ALA A 2 -22.74 42.94 -47.61
C ALA A 2 -21.41 42.83 -48.36
N ALA A 3 -20.67 41.76 -48.09
CA ALA A 3 -19.70 41.05 -48.95
C ALA A 3 -18.96 40.04 -48.04
N SER A 4 -18.76 38.77 -48.36
CA SER A 4 -19.13 37.98 -49.54
C SER A 4 -19.00 36.50 -49.18
N CYS A 5 -19.99 35.71 -49.61
CA CYS A 5 -20.09 34.25 -49.47
C CYS A 5 -19.20 33.50 -50.48
N VAL A 6 -17.88 33.73 -50.50
CA VAL A 6 -16.99 33.08 -51.50
C VAL A 6 -15.90 32.18 -50.87
N ALA A 7 -15.70 32.20 -49.55
CA ALA A 7 -14.69 31.34 -48.90
C ALA A 7 -15.18 29.92 -48.52
N ALA A 8 -16.47 29.61 -48.69
CA ALA A 8 -17.05 28.32 -48.28
C ALA A 8 -16.97 27.23 -49.38
N SER A 9 -16.65 27.59 -50.62
CA SER A 9 -16.60 26.67 -51.77
C SER A 9 -15.19 26.16 -52.12
N GLU A 10 -14.12 26.75 -51.58
CA GLU A 10 -12.74 26.27 -51.78
C GLU A 10 -12.23 25.32 -50.69
N LEU A 11 -12.92 25.23 -49.54
CA LEU A 11 -12.57 24.29 -48.47
C LEU A 11 -13.13 22.86 -48.67
N LEU A 12 -14.09 22.68 -49.58
CA LEU A 12 -14.71 21.38 -49.88
C LEU A 12 -14.02 20.60 -51.01
N ASN A 13 -13.09 21.20 -51.75
CA ASN A 13 -12.36 20.53 -52.83
C ASN A 13 -10.97 19.99 -52.43
N ASN A 14 -10.48 20.27 -51.21
CA ASN A 14 -9.21 19.73 -50.73
C ASN A 14 -9.33 18.45 -49.87
N ILE A 15 -10.53 17.85 -49.79
CA ILE A 15 -10.77 16.55 -49.10
C ILE A 15 -10.53 15.34 -50.04
N LYS A 16 -9.93 15.53 -51.23
CA LYS A 16 -9.67 14.45 -52.19
C LYS A 16 -8.21 14.16 -52.55
N GLN A 17 -7.23 14.70 -51.81
CA GLN A 17 -5.82 14.33 -52.02
C GLN A 17 -5.01 14.21 -50.73
N ILE A 18 -5.34 13.24 -49.86
CA ILE A 18 -4.34 12.55 -49.03
C ILE A 18 -4.79 11.09 -48.91
N SER A 19 -4.51 10.32 -49.95
CA SER A 19 -4.70 8.86 -49.97
C SER A 19 -3.48 8.20 -50.59
N VAL A 20 -2.29 8.46 -50.05
CA VAL A 20 -1.07 7.68 -50.34
C VAL A 20 -0.19 7.74 -49.09
N LEU A 21 0.24 6.57 -48.60
CA LEU A 21 1.18 6.27 -47.50
C LEU A 21 0.55 5.61 -46.25
N CYS A 22 0.04 4.39 -46.44
CA CYS A 22 0.06 3.33 -45.43
C CYS A 22 0.22 2.00 -46.19
N PRO A 23 1.30 1.22 -45.99
CA PRO A 23 1.38 -0.14 -46.53
C PRO A 23 0.36 -1.01 -45.80
N LYS A 24 -0.46 -1.72 -46.58
CA LYS A 24 -1.38 -2.75 -46.08
C LYS A 24 -0.58 -3.86 -45.38
N ALA A 25 -0.54 -3.86 -44.06
CA ALA A 25 -0.22 -5.05 -43.29
C ALA A 25 -1.45 -5.95 -43.28
N SER A 26 -1.41 -7.00 -44.10
CA SER A 26 -2.38 -8.08 -44.12
C SER A 26 -2.29 -8.89 -42.82
N TYR A 27 -3.22 -8.65 -41.89
CA TYR A 27 -3.46 -9.55 -40.77
C TYR A 27 -4.55 -10.56 -41.16
N ALA A 28 -4.13 -11.81 -41.35
CA ALA A 28 -5.03 -12.92 -41.55
C ALA A 28 -5.77 -13.21 -40.23
N VAL A 29 -7.03 -12.77 -40.12
CA VAL A 29 -7.93 -13.21 -39.05
C VAL A 29 -8.36 -14.63 -39.39
N ARG A 30 -7.68 -15.62 -38.81
CA ARG A 30 -8.10 -17.03 -38.89
C ARG A 30 -9.24 -17.25 -37.90
N ALA A 31 -10.47 -17.09 -38.37
CA ALA A 31 -11.67 -17.45 -37.62
C ALA A 31 -11.67 -18.97 -37.37
N VAL A 32 -11.43 -19.39 -36.13
CA VAL A 32 -11.62 -20.78 -35.72
C VAL A 32 -13.09 -20.92 -35.31
N SER A 33 -13.88 -21.45 -36.25
CA SER A 33 -15.21 -22.00 -36.01
C SER A 33 -15.08 -23.21 -35.08
N THR A 34 -15.69 -23.15 -33.90
CA THR A 34 -15.94 -24.34 -33.08
C THR A 34 -17.43 -24.65 -33.15
N SER A 35 -17.74 -25.80 -33.72
CA SER A 35 -19.08 -26.38 -33.83
C SER A 35 -19.61 -26.72 -32.44
N SER A 36 -20.75 -26.14 -32.08
CA SER A 36 -21.50 -26.48 -30.87
C SER A 36 -22.16 -27.85 -31.03
N PRO A 37 -21.98 -28.82 -30.11
CA PRO A 37 -22.88 -29.96 -30.01
C PRO A 37 -24.11 -29.52 -29.21
N GLN A 38 -25.30 -29.66 -29.81
CA GLN A 38 -26.57 -29.53 -29.10
C GLN A 38 -26.67 -30.63 -28.04
N CYS A 39 -26.49 -30.25 -26.77
CA CYS A 39 -26.88 -31.07 -25.62
C CYS A 39 -28.22 -30.56 -25.09
N HIS A 40 -29.27 -31.36 -25.24
CA HIS A 40 -30.52 -31.19 -24.51
C HIS A 40 -30.26 -31.41 -23.01
N ALA A 41 -30.01 -30.32 -22.28
CA ALA A 41 -29.98 -30.35 -20.82
C ALA A 41 -31.38 -30.05 -20.27
N GLN A 42 -31.93 -31.01 -19.53
CA GLN A 42 -33.16 -30.90 -18.77
C GLN A 42 -33.10 -29.70 -17.82
N LEU A 43 -34.20 -28.94 -17.74
CA LEU A 43 -34.38 -27.83 -16.80
C LEU A 43 -34.14 -28.30 -15.36
N PRO A 44 -33.18 -27.71 -14.60
CA PRO A 44 -33.04 -28.03 -13.20
C PRO A 44 -34.22 -27.45 -12.43
N GLN A 45 -34.92 -28.31 -11.70
CA GLN A 45 -35.93 -27.91 -10.72
C GLN A 45 -35.29 -26.92 -9.73
N ARG A 46 -35.91 -25.74 -9.57
CA ARG A 46 -35.50 -24.72 -8.60
C ARG A 46 -35.57 -25.28 -7.18
N ALA A 47 -34.44 -25.76 -6.67
CA ALA A 47 -34.24 -25.89 -5.25
C ALA A 47 -34.30 -24.47 -4.65
N ARG A 48 -35.21 -24.24 -3.69
CA ARG A 48 -35.23 -23.01 -2.90
C ARG A 48 -33.94 -22.96 -2.07
N SER A 49 -32.92 -22.29 -2.59
CA SER A 49 -31.70 -21.96 -1.85
C SER A 49 -32.04 -20.94 -0.76
N ALA A 50 -31.38 -21.06 0.38
CA ALA A 50 -31.36 -20.01 1.40
C ALA A 50 -31.00 -18.66 0.76
N PRO A 51 -31.53 -17.53 1.24
CA PRO A 51 -31.25 -16.22 0.65
C PRO A 51 -29.73 -16.01 0.60
N GLN A 52 -29.18 -15.88 -0.60
CA GLN A 52 -27.75 -15.63 -0.79
C GLN A 52 -27.39 -14.28 -0.14
N GLN A 53 -26.32 -14.30 0.65
CA GLN A 53 -25.82 -13.12 1.34
C GLN A 53 -25.31 -12.10 0.30
N LEU A 54 -25.70 -10.84 0.48
CA LEU A 54 -25.17 -9.73 -0.32
C LEU A 54 -23.65 -9.61 -0.08
N VAL A 55 -22.90 -9.37 -1.15
CA VAL A 55 -21.45 -9.17 -1.11
C VAL A 55 -21.09 -7.81 -1.70
N GLY A 56 -20.09 -7.17 -1.13
CA GLY A 56 -19.51 -5.92 -1.61
C GLY A 56 -18.68 -6.13 -2.87
N VAL A 57 -18.66 -5.09 -3.70
CA VAL A 57 -17.89 -4.98 -4.93
C VAL A 57 -17.36 -3.54 -5.00
N VAL A 58 -16.05 -3.41 -5.21
CA VAL A 58 -15.32 -2.15 -5.03
C VAL A 58 -14.36 -1.93 -6.19
N GLY A 59 -14.53 -0.80 -6.87
CA GLY A 59 -13.56 -0.24 -7.81
C GLY A 59 -12.91 1.02 -7.22
N LEU A 60 -11.71 1.36 -7.66
CA LEU A 60 -10.97 2.52 -7.15
C LEU A 60 -10.55 3.44 -8.28
N GLU A 61 -10.61 4.74 -8.03
CA GLU A 61 -10.04 5.77 -8.88
C GLU A 61 -8.95 6.49 -8.08
N ILE A 62 -7.72 6.42 -8.55
CA ILE A 62 -6.55 6.85 -7.79
C ILE A 62 -5.83 7.94 -8.56
N HIS A 63 -5.67 9.10 -7.94
CA HIS A 63 -4.86 10.19 -8.47
C HIS A 63 -3.54 10.25 -7.72
N ALA A 64 -2.44 10.02 -8.43
CA ALA A 64 -1.09 10.13 -7.89
C ALA A 64 -0.36 11.33 -8.52
N GLN A 65 0.21 12.18 -7.67
CA GLN A 65 1.00 13.33 -8.09
C GLN A 65 2.35 12.87 -8.62
N ILE A 66 2.67 13.27 -9.85
CA ILE A 66 3.95 12.94 -10.47
C ILE A 66 5.06 13.72 -9.77
N ASN A 67 6.12 13.02 -9.37
CA ASN A 67 7.31 13.59 -8.80
C ASN A 67 8.20 14.18 -9.91
N SER A 68 7.88 15.41 -10.32
CA SER A 68 8.60 16.16 -11.35
C SER A 68 9.19 17.46 -10.79
N SER A 69 10.26 17.97 -11.43
CA SER A 69 10.86 19.26 -11.07
C SER A 69 10.01 20.44 -11.55
N THR A 70 9.34 20.30 -12.69
CA THR A 70 8.45 21.29 -13.30
C THR A 70 7.03 20.76 -13.43
N LYS A 71 6.07 21.66 -13.62
CA LYS A 71 4.68 21.34 -13.95
C LYS A 71 4.57 20.64 -15.32
N LEU A 72 3.42 20.02 -15.58
CA LEU A 72 3.26 19.12 -16.74
C LEU A 72 3.45 19.82 -18.09
N PHE A 73 2.94 21.06 -18.19
CA PHE A 73 3.01 21.87 -19.42
C PHE A 73 3.58 23.27 -19.17
N SER A 74 4.25 23.48 -18.03
CA SER A 74 4.84 24.75 -17.65
C SER A 74 6.19 24.55 -16.96
N GLY A 75 7.12 25.49 -17.16
CA GLY A 75 8.41 25.53 -16.47
C GLY A 75 8.34 25.95 -15.00
N ALA A 76 7.16 26.24 -14.45
CA ALA A 76 7.00 26.54 -13.03
C ALA A 76 7.39 25.32 -12.16
N PRO A 77 8.08 25.53 -11.04
CA PRO A 77 8.54 24.45 -10.18
C PRO A 77 7.40 23.80 -9.38
N VAL A 78 7.55 22.51 -9.05
CA VAL A 78 6.66 21.80 -8.13
C VAL A 78 7.32 21.70 -6.76
N ARG A 79 6.76 22.35 -5.74
CA ARG A 79 7.23 22.27 -4.34
C ARG A 79 6.07 22.28 -3.37
N PHE A 80 6.19 21.49 -2.32
CA PHE A 80 5.24 21.50 -1.20
C PHE A 80 5.47 22.73 -0.30
N SER A 81 4.40 23.21 0.35
CA SER A 81 4.44 24.29 1.36
C SER A 81 5.07 25.62 0.89
N ALA A 82 4.86 26.00 -0.37
CA ALA A 82 5.25 27.32 -0.86
C ALA A 82 4.22 28.41 -0.50
N PRO A 83 4.62 29.69 -0.40
CA PRO A 83 3.68 30.80 -0.24
C PRO A 83 2.59 30.79 -1.33
N PRO A 84 1.34 31.15 -1.02
CA PRO A 84 0.25 31.12 -2.00
C PRO A 84 0.60 31.89 -3.28
N ASN A 85 0.29 31.29 -4.43
CA ASN A 85 0.53 31.85 -5.76
C ASN A 85 2.01 32.23 -6.07
N SER A 86 3.01 31.64 -5.39
CA SER A 86 4.43 31.89 -5.68
C SER A 86 5.05 30.94 -6.71
N LEU A 87 4.38 29.84 -7.05
CA LEU A 87 4.84 28.81 -7.99
C LEU A 87 3.94 28.79 -9.23
N VAL A 88 3.68 29.96 -9.81
CA VAL A 88 2.69 30.14 -10.87
C VAL A 88 3.34 30.88 -12.03
N SER A 89 3.30 30.27 -13.21
CA SER A 89 3.66 30.91 -14.49
C SER A 89 2.44 31.55 -15.14
N PHE A 90 2.66 32.33 -16.21
CA PHE A 90 1.56 32.88 -17.01
C PHE A 90 0.63 31.81 -17.59
N PHE A 91 1.17 30.64 -17.93
CA PHE A 91 0.40 29.50 -18.42
C PHE A 91 -0.51 28.94 -17.32
N ASP A 92 0.02 28.77 -16.10
CA ASP A 92 -0.75 28.21 -14.97
C ASP A 92 -1.83 29.19 -14.46
N ALA A 93 -1.57 30.49 -14.57
CA ALA A 93 -2.53 31.55 -14.27
C ALA A 93 -3.54 31.79 -15.41
N SER A 94 -3.33 31.13 -16.55
CA SER A 94 -4.18 31.25 -17.74
C SER A 94 -4.42 32.69 -18.19
N LEU A 95 -3.36 33.51 -18.20
CA LEU A 95 -3.43 34.88 -18.68
C LEU A 95 -3.83 34.92 -20.17
N PRO A 96 -4.52 35.98 -20.64
CA PRO A 96 -4.86 36.12 -22.05
C PRO A 96 -3.64 35.95 -22.97
N GLY A 97 -3.75 35.08 -23.98
CA GLY A 97 -2.63 34.68 -24.84
C GLY A 97 -1.91 33.39 -24.38
N THR A 98 -2.30 32.82 -23.25
CA THR A 98 -1.98 31.45 -22.82
C THR A 98 -3.21 30.54 -22.95
N LEU A 99 -2.99 29.22 -22.90
CA LEU A 99 -4.03 28.19 -23.12
C LEU A 99 -5.27 28.42 -22.21
N PRO A 100 -6.52 28.30 -22.70
CA PRO A 100 -7.69 28.75 -21.94
C PRO A 100 -7.92 28.00 -20.62
N ALA A 101 -8.05 28.72 -19.50
CA ALA A 101 -8.26 28.22 -18.12
C ALA A 101 -9.55 27.39 -17.87
N GLY A 102 -10.39 27.23 -18.88
CA GLY A 102 -11.75 26.72 -18.74
C GLY A 102 -11.87 25.19 -18.84
N TYR A 103 -10.76 24.49 -19.00
CA TYR A 103 -10.71 23.04 -19.14
C TYR A 103 -9.43 22.47 -18.52
N GLN A 104 -9.46 21.17 -18.24
CA GLN A 104 -8.32 20.40 -17.75
C GLN A 104 -7.77 19.58 -18.93
N ILE A 105 -6.46 19.63 -19.17
CA ILE A 105 -5.83 18.72 -20.14
C ILE A 105 -5.74 17.34 -19.48
N THR A 106 -6.37 16.34 -20.10
CA THR A 106 -6.41 14.92 -19.69
C THR A 106 -6.49 13.99 -20.92
N GLN A 107 -6.46 12.67 -20.73
CA GLN A 107 -6.49 11.68 -21.80
C GLN A 107 -7.73 10.76 -21.73
N GLN A 108 -8.80 11.14 -22.42
CA GLN A 108 -10.05 10.38 -22.40
C GLN A 108 -10.11 9.21 -23.41
N ARG A 109 -9.58 9.40 -24.63
CA ARG A 109 -9.75 8.45 -25.75
C ARG A 109 -8.60 7.46 -25.87
N LEU A 110 -7.38 7.94 -25.63
CA LEU A 110 -6.13 7.21 -25.75
C LEU A 110 -5.32 7.47 -24.48
N PRO A 111 -5.66 6.79 -23.37
CA PRO A 111 -4.85 6.83 -22.15
C PRO A 111 -3.45 6.24 -22.43
N ILE A 112 -2.49 6.57 -21.56
CA ILE A 112 -1.09 6.19 -21.77
C ILE A 112 -0.87 4.68 -21.70
N ALA A 113 -1.65 3.98 -20.87
CA ALA A 113 -1.61 2.54 -20.71
C ALA A 113 -3.01 2.01 -20.40
N VAL A 114 -3.30 0.79 -20.85
CA VAL A 114 -4.58 0.07 -20.64
C VAL A 114 -4.31 -1.38 -20.29
N ASP A 115 -5.32 -2.07 -19.77
CA ASP A 115 -5.35 -3.53 -19.57
C ASP A 115 -4.20 -4.06 -18.69
N GLY A 116 -3.91 -3.33 -17.60
CA GLY A 116 -2.93 -3.71 -16.60
C GLY A 116 -3.50 -4.63 -15.52
N VAL A 117 -2.63 -5.25 -14.74
CA VAL A 117 -3.01 -6.04 -13.55
C VAL A 117 -2.07 -5.69 -12.41
N LEU A 118 -2.66 -5.37 -11.25
CA LEU A 118 -1.93 -5.19 -9.99
C LEU A 118 -2.16 -6.41 -9.11
N THR A 119 -1.08 -7.12 -8.80
CA THR A 119 -1.09 -8.17 -7.78
C THR A 119 -0.73 -7.56 -6.43
N TYR A 120 -1.61 -7.71 -5.44
CA TYR A 120 -1.39 -7.26 -4.07
C TYR A 120 -1.51 -8.43 -3.08
N SER A 121 -0.90 -8.26 -1.91
CA SER A 121 -0.88 -9.29 -0.86
C SER A 121 -1.59 -8.79 0.40
N LEU A 122 -2.37 -9.65 1.03
CA LEU A 122 -3.04 -9.37 2.31
C LEU A 122 -2.77 -10.50 3.31
N LEU A 123 -2.79 -10.15 4.60
CA LEU A 123 -2.68 -11.12 5.70
C LEU A 123 -4.08 -11.63 6.08
N GLY A 124 -4.42 -12.82 5.61
CA GLY A 124 -5.71 -13.47 5.84
C GLY A 124 -5.63 -14.79 6.62
N GLY A 125 -6.76 -15.49 6.67
CA GLY A 125 -6.94 -16.78 7.34
C GLY A 125 -7.36 -16.68 8.82
N LYS A 126 -7.73 -17.82 9.43
CA LYS A 126 -8.27 -17.89 10.81
C LYS A 126 -7.39 -17.23 11.88
N LYS A 127 -6.08 -17.06 11.61
CA LYS A 127 -5.11 -16.43 12.51
C LYS A 127 -4.45 -15.16 11.95
N ARG A 128 -4.88 -14.65 10.78
CA ARG A 128 -4.27 -13.48 10.08
C ARG A 128 -2.75 -13.59 9.84
N ASN A 129 -2.24 -14.82 9.69
CA ASN A 129 -0.82 -15.07 9.46
C ASN A 129 -0.56 -15.69 8.08
N GLN A 130 -1.58 -15.84 7.23
CA GLN A 130 -1.39 -16.40 5.90
C GLN A 130 -1.38 -15.27 4.88
N VAL A 131 -0.29 -15.15 4.13
CA VAL A 131 -0.22 -14.22 2.99
C VAL A 131 -1.08 -14.76 1.85
N MET A 132 -2.14 -14.05 1.49
CA MET A 132 -2.97 -14.34 0.33
C MET A 132 -2.67 -13.32 -0.77
N ARG A 133 -2.41 -13.79 -1.99
CA ARG A 133 -2.23 -12.94 -3.17
C ARG A 133 -3.55 -12.79 -3.89
N LYS A 134 -3.89 -11.57 -4.26
CA LYS A 134 -5.06 -11.21 -5.07
C LYS A 134 -4.65 -10.29 -6.20
N ASN A 135 -5.48 -10.21 -7.22
CA ASN A 135 -5.28 -9.35 -8.38
C ASN A 135 -6.43 -8.36 -8.47
N VAL A 136 -6.13 -7.16 -8.94
CA VAL A 136 -7.11 -6.19 -9.43
C VAL A 136 -6.67 -5.72 -10.80
N THR A 137 -7.62 -5.64 -11.72
CA THR A 137 -7.39 -5.17 -13.08
C THR A 137 -7.28 -3.64 -13.06
N ILE A 138 -6.22 -3.10 -13.65
CA ILE A 138 -6.07 -1.67 -13.92
C ILE A 138 -6.60 -1.45 -15.32
N LYS A 139 -7.77 -0.83 -15.44
CA LYS A 139 -8.40 -0.53 -16.72
C LYS A 139 -7.52 0.39 -17.56
N GLN A 140 -7.06 1.48 -16.95
CA GLN A 140 -6.25 2.49 -17.61
C GLN A 140 -5.39 3.30 -16.65
N ILE A 141 -4.33 3.89 -17.21
CA ILE A 141 -3.51 4.93 -16.59
C ILE A 141 -3.46 6.11 -17.56
N GLN A 142 -3.87 7.29 -17.10
CA GLN A 142 -3.89 8.51 -17.89
C GLN A 142 -3.11 9.64 -17.20
N LEU A 143 -2.58 10.56 -18.00
CA LEU A 143 -1.99 11.80 -17.51
C LEU A 143 -3.02 12.92 -17.49
N GLU A 144 -2.96 13.75 -16.46
CA GLU A 144 -3.78 14.94 -16.36
C GLU A 144 -3.08 16.07 -15.60
N GLN A 145 -3.64 17.27 -15.68
CA GLN A 145 -3.24 18.41 -14.86
C GLN A 145 -4.03 18.48 -13.57
N ASP A 146 -3.37 18.78 -12.44
CA ASP A 146 -4.10 19.10 -11.22
C ASP A 146 -4.72 20.51 -11.29
N SER A 147 -5.76 20.68 -10.49
CA SER A 147 -6.44 21.95 -10.25
C SER A 147 -5.80 22.74 -9.10
N GLY A 148 -6.07 24.04 -9.06
CA GLY A 148 -5.76 24.89 -7.91
C GLY A 148 -6.51 24.46 -6.63
N LYS A 149 -6.18 25.12 -5.52
CA LYS A 149 -6.81 24.90 -4.22
C LYS A 149 -7.72 26.08 -3.88
N SER A 150 -8.93 25.77 -3.42
CA SER A 150 -9.83 26.74 -2.80
C SER A 150 -9.65 26.68 -1.27
N LEU A 151 -9.50 27.84 -0.64
CA LEU A 151 -9.42 28.01 0.80
C LEU A 151 -10.60 28.86 1.24
N HIS A 152 -11.45 28.33 2.12
CA HIS A 152 -12.58 29.08 2.64
C HIS A 152 -12.15 29.87 3.88
N ASP A 153 -12.37 31.18 3.84
CA ASP A 153 -12.20 32.08 4.98
C ASP A 153 -13.58 32.34 5.57
N ASP A 154 -13.94 31.57 6.60
CA ASP A 154 -15.23 31.68 7.30
C ASP A 154 -15.43 33.07 7.91
N VAL A 155 -14.34 33.68 8.40
CA VAL A 155 -14.37 34.98 9.11
C VAL A 155 -14.77 36.09 8.14
N ARG A 156 -14.21 36.06 6.93
CA ARG A 156 -14.51 37.06 5.89
C ARG A 156 -15.62 36.61 4.94
N SER A 157 -16.13 35.39 5.09
CA SER A 157 -17.08 34.75 4.16
C SER A 157 -16.60 34.84 2.70
N GLN A 158 -15.30 34.61 2.49
CA GLN A 158 -14.66 34.68 1.17
C GLN A 158 -13.99 33.35 0.84
N THR A 159 -13.81 33.10 -0.46
CA THR A 159 -13.00 31.97 -0.94
C THR A 159 -11.73 32.52 -1.58
N LEU A 160 -10.59 32.11 -1.05
CA LEU A 160 -9.27 32.45 -1.56
C LEU A 160 -8.78 31.33 -2.48
N ILE A 161 -8.14 31.70 -3.59
CA ILE A 161 -7.65 30.75 -4.59
C ILE A 161 -6.12 30.73 -4.57
N ASP A 162 -5.57 29.52 -4.45
CA ASP A 162 -4.14 29.25 -4.59
C ASP A 162 -3.89 28.38 -5.83
N LEU A 163 -3.15 28.94 -6.79
CA LEU A 163 -2.83 28.32 -8.08
C LEU A 163 -1.48 27.61 -8.08
N ASN A 164 -0.77 27.53 -6.95
CA ASN A 164 0.51 26.80 -6.86
C ASN A 164 0.42 25.37 -7.41
N ARG A 165 -0.69 24.69 -7.12
CA ARG A 165 -0.95 23.30 -7.56
C ARG A 165 -1.50 23.21 -8.99
N ALA A 166 -2.06 24.28 -9.54
CA ALA A 166 -2.63 24.27 -10.88
C ALA A 166 -1.54 23.92 -11.91
N GLY A 167 -1.79 22.90 -12.74
CA GLY A 167 -0.88 22.44 -13.78
C GLY A 167 0.17 21.41 -13.32
N VAL A 168 0.21 21.05 -12.03
CA VAL A 168 1.03 19.93 -11.54
C VAL A 168 0.62 18.64 -12.26
N GLY A 169 1.57 17.81 -12.67
CA GLY A 169 1.29 16.56 -13.36
C GLY A 169 0.69 15.52 -12.40
N LEU A 170 -0.40 14.89 -12.83
CA LEU A 170 -1.01 13.76 -12.15
C LEU A 170 -1.07 12.55 -13.09
N MET A 171 -1.03 11.37 -12.48
CA MET A 171 -1.50 10.15 -13.12
C MET A 171 -2.80 9.73 -12.44
N GLU A 172 -3.82 9.46 -13.24
CA GLU A 172 -5.07 8.85 -12.79
C GLU A 172 -5.05 7.37 -13.19
N LEU A 173 -5.25 6.50 -12.19
CA LEU A 173 -5.34 5.07 -12.35
C LEU A 173 -6.76 4.61 -12.02
N VAL A 174 -7.40 3.95 -12.97
CA VAL A 174 -8.75 3.41 -12.80
C VAL A 174 -8.67 1.90 -12.62
N MET A 175 -9.11 1.41 -11.47
CA MET A 175 -9.18 -0.01 -11.14
C MET A 175 -10.59 -0.54 -11.33
N GLU A 176 -10.70 -1.69 -11.98
CA GLU A 176 -11.96 -2.42 -12.14
C GLU A 176 -12.50 -2.90 -10.79
N PRO A 177 -13.80 -3.20 -10.69
CA PRO A 177 -14.46 -3.53 -9.44
C PRO A 177 -14.20 -4.98 -9.00
N ASP A 178 -12.93 -5.34 -8.81
CA ASP A 178 -12.49 -6.71 -8.46
C ASP A 178 -12.38 -6.96 -6.94
N MET A 179 -12.45 -5.90 -6.12
CA MET A 179 -12.27 -5.98 -4.66
C MET A 179 -13.61 -6.14 -3.95
N SER A 180 -13.61 -6.82 -2.81
CA SER A 180 -14.85 -7.18 -2.09
C SER A 180 -15.06 -6.51 -0.74
N CYS A 181 -14.01 -5.88 -0.18
CA CYS A 181 -14.04 -5.22 1.13
C CYS A 181 -12.97 -4.14 1.27
N GLY A 182 -13.05 -3.36 2.35
CA GLY A 182 -12.10 -2.30 2.66
C GLY A 182 -10.68 -2.78 2.91
N GLU A 183 -10.49 -3.99 3.46
CA GLU A 183 -9.16 -4.58 3.69
C GLU A 183 -8.42 -4.86 2.36
N GLU A 184 -9.13 -5.34 1.34
CA GLU A 184 -8.58 -5.57 0.00
C GLU A 184 -8.24 -4.26 -0.70
N ALA A 185 -9.14 -3.28 -0.65
CA ALA A 185 -8.89 -1.95 -1.21
C ALA A 185 -7.69 -1.27 -0.57
N ALA A 186 -7.57 -1.33 0.76
CA ALA A 186 -6.42 -0.80 1.46
C ALA A 186 -5.10 -1.52 1.09
N ALA A 187 -5.14 -2.83 0.90
CA ALA A 187 -3.98 -3.61 0.47
C ALA A 187 -3.55 -3.26 -0.96
N ALA A 188 -4.51 -3.11 -1.89
CA ALA A 188 -4.24 -2.72 -3.28
C ALA A 188 -3.62 -1.31 -3.36
N VAL A 189 -4.20 -0.33 -2.66
CA VAL A 189 -3.65 1.04 -2.61
C VAL A 189 -2.26 1.07 -1.99
N ARG A 190 -2.01 0.28 -0.93
CA ARG A 190 -0.69 0.19 -0.31
C ARG A 190 0.34 -0.44 -1.25
N GLU A 191 -0.02 -1.50 -1.96
CA GLU A 191 0.89 -2.11 -2.95
C GLU A 191 1.22 -1.12 -4.07
N LEU A 192 0.22 -0.41 -4.59
CA LEU A 192 0.43 0.63 -5.60
C LEU A 192 1.35 1.74 -5.07
N GLN A 193 1.11 2.22 -3.85
CA GLN A 193 1.95 3.23 -3.19
C GLN A 193 3.42 2.78 -3.14
N LEU A 194 3.68 1.54 -2.71
CA LEU A 194 5.04 0.98 -2.66
C LEU A 194 5.67 0.86 -4.05
N ILE A 195 4.90 0.48 -5.07
CA ILE A 195 5.38 0.42 -6.46
C ILE A 195 5.77 1.82 -6.94
N LEU A 196 4.90 2.82 -6.76
CA LEU A 196 5.16 4.19 -7.21
C LEU A 196 6.37 4.81 -6.49
N GLN A 197 6.54 4.51 -5.20
CA GLN A 197 7.71 4.93 -4.42
C GLN A 197 8.98 4.24 -4.93
N ALA A 198 8.94 2.93 -5.19
CA ALA A 198 10.08 2.19 -5.75
C ALA A 198 10.49 2.73 -7.11
N LEU A 199 9.52 3.09 -7.97
CA LEU A 199 9.76 3.72 -9.27
C LEU A 199 10.26 5.17 -9.18
N GLY A 200 10.12 5.81 -8.01
CA GLY A 200 10.44 7.23 -7.81
C GLY A 200 9.47 8.20 -8.49
N THR A 201 8.35 7.72 -9.02
CA THR A 201 7.38 8.49 -9.80
C THR A 201 6.37 9.23 -8.93
N CYS A 202 6.11 8.77 -7.71
CA CYS A 202 5.28 9.46 -6.73
C CYS A 202 5.75 9.09 -5.31
N GLN A 203 5.80 10.07 -4.41
CA GLN A 203 6.08 9.82 -2.98
C GLN A 203 4.89 9.18 -2.25
N GLY A 204 3.67 9.33 -2.77
CA GLY A 204 2.48 8.64 -2.27
C GLY A 204 1.94 9.17 -0.96
N ASN A 205 2.30 10.38 -0.50
CA ASN A 205 1.80 10.92 0.76
C ASN A 205 0.34 11.40 0.64
N MET A 206 -0.61 10.62 1.18
CA MET A 206 -2.03 10.98 1.19
C MET A 206 -2.33 12.24 2.04
N SER A 207 -1.59 12.46 3.13
CA SER A 207 -1.83 13.62 4.03
C SER A 207 -1.48 14.96 3.37
N GLU A 208 -0.53 14.93 2.43
CA GLU A 208 -0.14 16.09 1.63
C GLU A 208 -0.96 16.21 0.33
N GLY A 209 -1.88 15.26 0.08
CA GLY A 209 -2.69 15.22 -1.14
C GLY A 209 -1.95 14.73 -2.39
N GLN A 210 -0.74 14.17 -2.23
CA GLN A 210 0.03 13.60 -3.34
C GLN A 210 -0.57 12.28 -3.86
N LEU A 211 -1.35 11.59 -3.03
CA LEU A 211 -2.11 10.40 -3.42
C LEU A 211 -3.55 10.56 -2.93
N ARG A 212 -4.51 10.56 -3.85
CA ARG A 212 -5.94 10.68 -3.57
C ARG A 212 -6.64 9.45 -4.10
N VAL A 213 -7.65 8.98 -3.36
CA VAL A 213 -8.40 7.78 -3.72
C VAL A 213 -9.89 8.09 -3.56
N ASP A 214 -10.63 7.90 -4.65
CA ASP A 214 -12.08 7.86 -4.65
C ASP A 214 -12.52 6.40 -4.80
N ALA A 215 -13.50 5.97 -4.00
CA ALA A 215 -13.94 4.58 -3.94
C ALA A 215 -15.34 4.43 -4.55
N ASN A 216 -15.49 3.53 -5.52
CA ASN A 216 -16.75 3.19 -6.13
C ASN A 216 -17.27 1.89 -5.51
N VAL A 217 -18.33 1.97 -4.71
CA VAL A 217 -18.85 0.85 -3.92
C VAL A 217 -20.25 0.46 -4.40
N SER A 218 -20.46 -0.84 -4.57
CA SER A 218 -21.77 -1.43 -4.82
C SER A 218 -21.89 -2.74 -4.05
N VAL A 219 -23.12 -3.16 -3.75
CA VAL A 219 -23.42 -4.51 -3.25
C VAL A 219 -24.30 -5.27 -4.23
N HIS A 220 -24.14 -6.58 -4.28
CA HIS A 220 -24.95 -7.45 -5.15
C HIS A 220 -25.06 -8.86 -4.56
N ARG A 221 -25.98 -9.68 -5.07
CA ARG A 221 -25.97 -11.12 -4.77
C ARG A 221 -25.05 -11.83 -5.76
N PRO A 222 -24.22 -12.80 -5.32
CA PRO A 222 -23.37 -13.56 -6.21
C PRO A 222 -24.16 -14.21 -7.37
N GLY A 223 -23.80 -13.88 -8.61
CA GLY A 223 -24.48 -14.36 -9.82
C GLY A 223 -25.61 -13.46 -10.35
N GLU A 224 -25.94 -12.38 -9.64
CA GLU A 224 -26.79 -11.29 -10.15
C GLU A 224 -25.92 -10.14 -10.72
N PRO A 225 -26.46 -9.23 -11.55
CA PRO A 225 -25.76 -8.02 -11.97
C PRO A 225 -25.32 -7.14 -10.78
N LEU A 226 -24.31 -6.31 -10.99
CA LEU A 226 -23.88 -5.32 -9.99
C LEU A 226 -25.03 -4.37 -9.62
N GLY A 227 -25.06 -3.99 -8.36
CA GLY A 227 -26.03 -3.05 -7.82
C GLY A 227 -25.76 -1.59 -8.22
N VAL A 228 -26.44 -0.68 -7.53
CA VAL A 228 -26.28 0.76 -7.76
C VAL A 228 -24.96 1.23 -7.16
N ARG A 229 -24.18 1.95 -7.96
CA ARG A 229 -22.90 2.53 -7.56
C ARG A 229 -23.11 3.71 -6.61
N THR A 230 -22.33 3.74 -5.54
CA THR A 230 -22.11 4.93 -4.71
C THR A 230 -20.63 5.29 -4.78
N GLU A 231 -20.34 6.55 -5.11
CA GLU A 231 -18.97 7.07 -5.15
C GLU A 231 -18.66 7.75 -3.82
N VAL A 232 -17.62 7.30 -3.12
CA VAL A 232 -17.18 7.83 -1.82
C VAL A 232 -15.90 8.64 -2.02
N LYS A 233 -15.97 9.93 -1.67
CA LYS A 233 -14.88 10.91 -1.77
C LYS A 233 -14.37 11.35 -0.39
N ASN A 234 -13.34 12.21 -0.40
CA ASN A 234 -12.71 12.79 0.78
C ASN A 234 -12.02 11.75 1.70
N ILE A 235 -11.29 10.82 1.09
CA ILE A 235 -10.58 9.75 1.79
C ILE A 235 -9.10 10.13 1.93
N ASN A 236 -8.71 10.60 3.11
CA ASN A 236 -7.37 11.16 3.35
C ASN A 236 -6.35 10.15 3.91
N SER A 237 -6.73 8.89 4.13
CA SER A 237 -5.79 7.84 4.56
C SER A 237 -6.25 6.44 4.13
N ILE A 238 -5.31 5.51 3.98
CA ILE A 238 -5.58 4.09 3.69
C ILE A 238 -6.46 3.46 4.77
N ARG A 239 -6.32 3.88 6.04
CA ARG A 239 -7.17 3.40 7.15
C ARG A 239 -8.62 3.87 6.99
N TYR A 240 -8.80 5.13 6.60
CA TYR A 240 -10.12 5.69 6.34
C TYR A 240 -10.75 5.12 5.08
N LEU A 241 -9.95 4.78 4.06
CA LEU A 241 -10.41 4.05 2.88
C LEU A 241 -11.10 2.74 3.26
N ALA A 242 -10.41 1.89 4.04
CA ALA A 242 -10.97 0.61 4.45
C ALA A 242 -12.29 0.80 5.22
N ARG A 243 -12.30 1.71 6.21
CA ARG A 243 -13.48 1.99 7.03
C ARG A 243 -14.64 2.57 6.22
N ALA A 244 -14.37 3.47 5.29
CA ALA A 244 -15.38 4.11 4.44
C ALA A 244 -16.06 3.07 3.54
N ILE A 245 -15.28 2.18 2.93
CA ILE A 245 -15.79 1.09 2.09
C ILE A 245 -16.62 0.12 2.91
N ASP A 246 -16.11 -0.35 4.04
CA ASP A 246 -16.83 -1.32 4.88
C ASP A 246 -18.13 -0.73 5.43
N TYR A 247 -18.12 0.55 5.83
CA TYR A 247 -19.33 1.27 6.23
C TYR A 247 -20.33 1.36 5.08
N GLU A 248 -19.88 1.76 3.88
CA GLU A 248 -20.75 1.93 2.73
C GLU A 248 -21.36 0.61 2.26
N ILE A 249 -20.59 -0.48 2.26
CA ILE A 249 -21.10 -1.84 2.00
C ILE A 249 -22.21 -2.18 3.00
N GLN A 250 -21.96 -2.00 4.30
CA GLN A 250 -22.95 -2.31 5.33
C GLN A 250 -24.21 -1.44 5.21
N ARG A 251 -24.04 -0.14 4.92
CA ARG A 251 -25.15 0.78 4.68
C ARG A 251 -26.03 0.30 3.53
N GLN A 252 -25.45 -0.05 2.38
CA GLN A 252 -26.21 -0.53 1.23
C GLN A 252 -26.92 -1.86 1.53
N ILE A 253 -26.25 -2.78 2.24
CA ILE A 253 -26.87 -4.03 2.69
C ILE A 253 -28.08 -3.75 3.57
N ASP A 254 -27.96 -2.87 4.56
CA ASP A 254 -29.04 -2.52 5.49
C ASP A 254 -30.23 -1.89 4.76
N VAL A 255 -29.98 -1.00 3.79
CA VAL A 255 -31.03 -0.38 2.97
C VAL A 255 -31.79 -1.44 2.18
N LEU A 256 -31.08 -2.33 1.49
CA LEU A 256 -31.69 -3.39 0.68
C LEU A 256 -32.42 -4.43 1.53
N GLN A 257 -31.89 -4.79 2.69
CA GLN A 257 -32.53 -5.72 3.62
C GLN A 257 -33.84 -5.16 4.22
N ARG A 258 -33.94 -3.84 4.40
CA ARG A 258 -35.19 -3.17 4.80
C ARG A 258 -36.19 -2.99 3.65
N GLY A 259 -35.87 -3.47 2.45
CA GLY A 259 -36.70 -3.31 1.25
C GLY A 259 -36.61 -1.92 0.62
N GLY A 260 -35.63 -1.11 1.01
CA GLY A 260 -35.34 0.17 0.37
C GLY A 260 -34.53 0.02 -0.92
N THR A 261 -34.28 1.15 -1.58
CA THR A 261 -33.49 1.23 -2.82
C THR A 261 -32.27 2.13 -2.61
N VAL A 262 -31.09 1.65 -3.03
CA VAL A 262 -29.87 2.46 -3.04
C VAL A 262 -29.95 3.44 -4.22
N GLN A 263 -29.64 4.72 -3.96
CA GLN A 263 -29.59 5.76 -4.98
C GLN A 263 -28.16 5.93 -5.52
N ASN A 264 -28.03 6.35 -6.78
CA ASN A 264 -26.73 6.68 -7.35
C ASN A 264 -26.38 8.11 -6.92
N GLU A 265 -25.50 8.22 -5.93
CA GLU A 265 -25.11 9.47 -5.29
C GLU A 265 -23.61 9.49 -5.02
N THR A 266 -23.06 10.71 -4.92
CA THR A 266 -21.70 10.93 -4.40
C THR A 266 -21.79 11.24 -2.91
N ARG A 267 -21.00 10.54 -2.11
CA ARG A 267 -20.94 10.70 -0.66
C ARG A 267 -19.53 11.10 -0.23
N ALA A 268 -19.42 11.83 0.87
CA ALA A 268 -18.14 12.14 1.50
C ALA A 268 -17.98 11.30 2.76
N TYR A 269 -16.79 10.76 2.99
CA TYR A 269 -16.46 10.14 4.27
C TYR A 269 -16.15 11.21 5.33
N ASP A 270 -16.84 11.17 6.47
CA ASP A 270 -16.52 11.98 7.64
C ASP A 270 -15.68 11.15 8.62
N SER A 271 -14.43 11.57 8.83
CA SER A 271 -13.51 10.87 9.72
C SER A 271 -13.88 10.97 11.20
N LYS A 272 -14.69 11.97 11.60
CA LYS A 272 -15.13 12.16 12.98
C LYS A 272 -16.23 11.19 13.37
N SER A 273 -17.31 11.14 12.59
CA SER A 273 -18.41 10.19 12.79
C SER A 273 -18.03 8.76 12.36
N GLY A 274 -17.15 8.63 11.36
CA GLY A 274 -16.85 7.35 10.72
C GLY A 274 -17.94 6.92 9.73
N GLU A 275 -18.80 7.85 9.31
CA GLU A 275 -19.92 7.60 8.42
C GLU A 275 -19.67 8.22 7.04
N THR A 276 -20.34 7.70 6.02
CA THR A 276 -20.48 8.40 4.73
C THR A 276 -21.69 9.31 4.77
N LEU A 277 -21.54 10.57 4.39
CA LEU A 277 -22.61 11.56 4.33
C LEU A 277 -22.93 11.93 2.87
N PRO A 278 -24.21 12.09 2.49
CA PRO A 278 -24.55 12.49 1.13
C PRO A 278 -23.98 13.88 0.85
N MET A 279 -23.35 14.04 -0.31
CA MET A 279 -22.99 15.38 -0.80
C MET A 279 -24.18 15.97 -1.54
N ARG A 280 -24.24 17.30 -1.65
CA ARG A 280 -25.22 17.96 -2.50
C ARG A 280 -25.07 17.40 -3.92
N ASP A 281 -26.16 16.90 -4.48
CA ASP A 281 -26.19 16.41 -5.86
C ASP A 281 -25.65 17.49 -6.80
N LYS A 282 -24.62 17.15 -7.58
CA LYS A 282 -24.36 17.88 -8.81
C LYS A 282 -25.57 17.59 -9.70
N GLU A 283 -26.44 18.58 -9.89
CA GLU A 283 -27.59 18.50 -10.78
C GLU A 283 -27.10 18.04 -12.18
N GLY A 284 -27.39 16.77 -12.54
CA GLY A 284 -27.15 16.18 -13.86
C GLY A 284 -25.76 15.56 -14.11
N LEU A 285 -25.72 14.59 -15.04
CA LEU A 285 -24.49 14.16 -15.71
C LEU A 285 -23.88 15.39 -16.39
N GLN A 286 -22.75 15.88 -15.88
CA GLN A 286 -22.06 17.03 -16.49
C GLN A 286 -21.43 16.60 -17.82
N ASP A 287 -21.87 17.21 -18.91
CA ASP A 287 -21.20 17.05 -20.20
C ASP A 287 -19.90 17.87 -20.21
N TYR A 288 -18.79 17.17 -19.97
CA TYR A 288 -17.44 17.75 -20.00
C TYR A 288 -16.95 18.13 -21.40
N ARG A 289 -17.67 17.73 -22.47
CA ARG A 289 -17.38 18.10 -23.87
C ARG A 289 -15.94 17.80 -24.29
N PHE A 290 -15.49 16.56 -24.06
CA PHE A 290 -14.16 16.10 -24.40
C PHE A 290 -13.82 16.31 -25.89
N MET A 291 -12.73 17.02 -26.15
CA MET A 291 -12.17 17.23 -27.48
C MET A 291 -10.65 17.02 -27.47
N PRO A 292 -10.03 16.61 -28.59
CA PRO A 292 -8.57 16.57 -28.69
C PRO A 292 -7.97 17.97 -28.46
N GLU A 293 -6.89 18.05 -27.68
CA GLU A 293 -6.17 19.29 -27.42
C GLU A 293 -5.40 19.73 -28.69
N PRO A 294 -5.80 20.82 -29.37
CA PRO A 294 -5.20 21.20 -30.65
C PRO A 294 -3.77 21.75 -30.51
N ASN A 295 -3.38 22.24 -29.32
CA ASN A 295 -2.06 22.82 -29.11
C ASN A 295 -0.99 21.78 -28.73
N LEU A 296 -1.39 20.53 -28.46
CA LEU A 296 -0.46 19.45 -28.13
C LEU A 296 -0.36 18.47 -29.32
N PRO A 297 0.84 18.29 -29.90
CA PRO A 297 1.03 17.23 -30.87
C PRO A 297 0.85 15.85 -30.19
N PRO A 298 0.49 14.81 -30.96
CA PRO A 298 0.38 13.45 -30.43
C PRO A 298 1.69 12.99 -29.78
N LEU A 299 1.59 12.40 -28.59
CA LEU A 299 2.71 11.71 -27.95
C LEU A 299 2.93 10.37 -28.64
N ILE A 300 4.08 10.20 -29.30
CA ILE A 300 4.46 8.96 -29.98
C ILE A 300 5.45 8.20 -29.09
N LEU A 301 5.10 6.96 -28.74
CA LEU A 301 5.95 6.03 -28.00
C LEU A 301 6.55 5.03 -28.99
N TYR A 302 7.84 4.72 -28.81
CA TYR A 302 8.57 3.75 -29.62
C TYR A 302 8.90 2.53 -28.76
N GLU A 303 8.74 1.33 -29.32
CA GLU A 303 9.05 0.09 -28.60
C GLU A 303 10.56 -0.01 -28.30
N ASP A 304 11.38 0.15 -29.34
CA ASP A 304 12.83 0.02 -29.27
C ASP A 304 13.57 1.04 -30.16
N ASN A 305 14.90 1.10 -30.02
CA ASN A 305 15.73 1.99 -30.82
C ASN A 305 15.74 1.64 -32.33
N ALA A 306 15.37 0.42 -32.73
CA ALA A 306 15.31 0.01 -34.13
C ALA A 306 14.03 0.54 -34.81
N SER A 307 12.97 0.79 -34.05
CA SER A 307 11.72 1.42 -34.50
C SER A 307 11.82 2.93 -34.70
N LEU A 308 12.96 3.55 -34.34
CA LEU A 308 13.19 4.98 -34.49
C LEU A 308 13.41 5.37 -35.96
N PRO A 309 12.68 6.38 -36.47
CA PRO A 309 12.95 6.95 -37.79
C PRO A 309 14.37 7.54 -37.88
N THR A 310 14.99 7.44 -39.06
CA THR A 310 16.34 7.94 -39.30
C THR A 310 16.40 9.46 -39.13
N GLY A 311 17.35 9.95 -38.33
CA GLY A 311 17.57 11.39 -38.10
C GLY A 311 16.80 11.99 -36.92
N ILE A 312 16.05 11.18 -36.15
CA ILE A 312 15.44 11.63 -34.90
C ILE A 312 16.42 11.40 -33.74
N ASP A 313 16.60 12.43 -32.91
CA ASP A 313 17.40 12.33 -31.69
C ASP A 313 16.68 11.46 -30.66
N ALA A 314 17.37 10.43 -30.16
CA ALA A 314 16.87 9.55 -29.10
C ALA A 314 16.53 10.29 -27.79
N CYS A 315 17.01 11.52 -27.60
CA CYS A 315 16.66 12.38 -26.47
C CYS A 315 15.29 13.08 -26.62
N GLN A 316 14.72 13.09 -27.83
CA GLN A 316 13.45 13.76 -28.13
C GLN A 316 12.24 12.80 -28.19
N VAL A 317 12.47 11.52 -27.91
CA VAL A 317 11.48 10.45 -28.05
C VAL A 317 11.47 9.56 -26.82
N VAL A 318 10.34 8.89 -26.60
CA VAL A 318 10.17 7.94 -25.50
C VAL A 318 10.32 6.53 -26.06
N VAL A 319 11.35 5.81 -25.60
CA VAL A 319 11.61 4.41 -25.97
C VAL A 319 11.27 3.50 -24.79
N VAL A 320 10.26 2.65 -24.95
CA VAL A 320 9.68 1.81 -23.88
C VAL A 320 10.70 0.81 -23.36
N GLN A 321 11.44 0.13 -24.24
CA GLN A 321 12.46 -0.85 -23.85
C GLN A 321 13.56 -0.24 -22.96
N LYS A 322 13.98 1.00 -23.25
CA LYS A 322 14.98 1.71 -22.44
C LYS A 322 14.46 2.02 -21.04
N ILE A 323 13.18 2.40 -20.92
CA ILE A 323 12.53 2.61 -19.63
C ILE A 323 12.45 1.28 -18.87
N LYS A 324 12.07 0.20 -19.56
CA LYS A 324 11.96 -1.14 -18.99
C LYS A 324 13.28 -1.65 -18.41
N GLU A 325 14.40 -1.44 -19.10
CA GLU A 325 15.74 -1.81 -18.64
C GLU A 325 16.21 -0.98 -17.42
N GLY A 326 15.70 0.24 -17.28
CA GLY A 326 15.97 1.12 -16.13
C GLY A 326 15.05 0.89 -14.92
N LEU A 327 14.12 -0.07 -14.98
CA LEU A 327 13.17 -0.29 -13.88
C LEU A 327 13.89 -0.86 -12.63
N PRO A 328 13.63 -0.30 -11.43
CA PRO A 328 14.17 -0.81 -10.18
C PRO A 328 13.48 -2.12 -9.76
N GLU A 329 14.06 -2.78 -8.74
CA GLU A 329 13.46 -3.97 -8.12
C GLU A 329 12.10 -3.59 -7.48
N LEU A 330 11.01 -4.16 -7.99
CA LEU A 330 9.67 -3.93 -7.48
C LEU A 330 9.43 -4.63 -6.12
N PRO A 331 8.49 -4.14 -5.29
CA PRO A 331 8.21 -4.70 -3.96
C PRO A 331 7.96 -6.21 -3.94
N SER A 332 7.22 -6.75 -4.91
CA SER A 332 6.93 -8.18 -5.03
C SER A 332 8.20 -9.01 -5.24
N VAL A 333 9.07 -8.57 -6.15
CA VAL A 333 10.38 -9.19 -6.44
C VAL A 333 11.28 -9.13 -5.20
N LYS A 334 11.32 -7.96 -4.54
CA LYS A 334 12.09 -7.76 -3.31
C LYS A 334 11.63 -8.71 -2.20
N ARG A 335 10.33 -8.92 -2.01
CA ARG A 335 9.80 -9.89 -1.02
C ARG A 335 10.25 -11.31 -1.31
N ASP A 336 10.18 -11.74 -2.57
CA ASP A 336 10.58 -13.08 -2.99
C ASP A 336 12.10 -13.27 -2.83
N ARG A 337 12.91 -12.26 -3.18
CA ARG A 337 14.36 -12.22 -2.93
C ARG A 337 14.67 -12.41 -1.45
N LEU A 338 14.05 -11.62 -0.56
CA LEU A 338 14.31 -11.70 0.88
C LEU A 338 14.02 -13.10 1.46
N VAL A 339 12.94 -13.75 1.00
CA VAL A 339 12.60 -15.12 1.40
C VAL A 339 13.67 -16.11 0.93
N GLN A 340 14.07 -16.02 -0.34
CA GLN A 340 15.07 -16.93 -0.92
C GLN A 340 16.46 -16.74 -0.32
N THR A 341 16.91 -15.50 -0.13
CA THR A 341 18.25 -15.18 0.37
C THR A 341 18.40 -15.46 1.86
N TYR A 342 17.41 -15.10 2.68
CA TYR A 342 17.51 -15.18 4.14
C TYR A 342 16.75 -16.35 4.76
N GLY A 343 16.01 -17.13 3.97
CA GLY A 343 15.22 -18.26 4.44
C GLY A 343 14.13 -17.87 5.44
N ILE A 344 13.69 -16.61 5.46
CA ILE A 344 12.63 -16.08 6.32
C ILE A 344 11.25 -16.46 5.77
N LEU A 345 10.22 -16.38 6.62
CA LEU A 345 8.85 -16.68 6.20
C LEU A 345 8.28 -15.55 5.31
N PRO A 346 7.35 -15.85 4.38
CA PRO A 346 6.71 -14.83 3.53
C PRO A 346 6.00 -13.71 4.30
N GLU A 347 5.42 -14.02 5.47
CA GLU A 347 4.80 -13.04 6.37
C GLU A 347 5.80 -12.00 6.90
N HIS A 348 7.05 -12.42 7.10
CA HIS A 348 8.12 -11.52 7.54
C HIS A 348 8.60 -10.64 6.40
N SER A 349 8.81 -11.18 5.19
CA SER A 349 9.21 -10.35 4.04
C SER A 349 8.12 -9.34 3.68
N PHE A 350 6.85 -9.73 3.78
CA PHE A 350 5.72 -8.81 3.63
C PHE A 350 5.78 -7.66 4.64
N THR A 351 6.03 -7.96 5.92
CA THR A 351 6.14 -6.94 6.97
C THR A 351 7.33 -6.01 6.75
N LEU A 352 8.50 -6.56 6.36
CA LEU A 352 9.71 -5.78 6.09
C LEU A 352 9.52 -4.79 4.95
N VAL A 353 8.96 -5.23 3.82
CA VAL A 353 8.84 -4.40 2.62
C VAL A 353 7.74 -3.34 2.74
N ASN A 354 6.73 -3.57 3.59
CA ASN A 354 5.64 -2.63 3.78
C ASN A 354 5.97 -1.49 4.76
N GLU A 355 7.07 -1.58 5.49
CA GLU A 355 7.50 -0.57 6.45
C GLU A 355 8.75 0.13 5.91
N ASP A 356 8.67 1.46 5.80
CA ASP A 356 9.75 2.25 5.21
C ASP A 356 11.04 2.16 6.04
N GLY A 357 12.18 1.98 5.37
CA GLY A 357 13.50 1.81 5.98
C GLY A 357 13.74 0.49 6.73
N LEU A 358 12.72 -0.37 6.94
CA LEU A 358 12.86 -1.57 7.78
C LEU A 358 13.71 -2.67 7.12
N VAL A 359 13.66 -2.80 5.79
CA VAL A 359 14.54 -3.72 5.04
C VAL A 359 16.01 -3.33 5.23
N ASP A 360 16.33 -2.05 5.06
CA ASP A 360 17.70 -1.57 5.17
C ASP A 360 18.23 -1.73 6.59
N TYR A 361 17.37 -1.47 7.59
CA TYR A 361 17.68 -1.75 9.00
C TYR A 361 17.99 -3.23 9.22
N PHE A 362 17.13 -4.13 8.72
CA PHE A 362 17.33 -5.59 8.86
C PHE A 362 18.62 -6.07 8.19
N GLU A 363 18.86 -5.67 6.94
CA GLU A 363 20.09 -6.02 6.21
C GLU A 363 21.34 -5.42 6.89
N ALA A 364 21.25 -4.23 7.48
CA ALA A 364 22.34 -3.62 8.26
C ALA A 364 22.66 -4.40 9.53
N VAL A 365 21.66 -4.90 10.27
CA VAL A 365 21.88 -5.76 11.44
C VAL A 365 22.60 -7.05 11.02
N LEU A 366 22.14 -7.68 9.93
CA LEU A 366 22.74 -8.92 9.40
C LEU A 366 24.19 -8.79 8.94
N LYS A 367 24.61 -7.59 8.49
CA LYS A 367 26.00 -7.33 8.14
C LYS A 367 26.94 -7.34 9.35
N THR A 368 26.42 -7.06 10.55
CA THR A 368 27.21 -6.92 11.78
C THR A 368 27.12 -8.14 12.69
N THR A 369 26.00 -8.85 12.71
CA THR A 369 25.79 -10.04 13.57
C THR A 369 26.10 -11.34 12.85
N LYS A 370 26.57 -12.35 13.60
CA LYS A 370 26.69 -13.74 13.09
C LYS A 370 25.42 -14.57 13.26
N LYS A 371 24.38 -13.97 13.85
CA LYS A 371 23.14 -14.64 14.19
C LYS A 371 22.33 -14.99 12.95
N GLU A 372 21.69 -16.17 12.96
CA GLU A 372 20.85 -16.61 11.85
C GLU A 372 19.73 -15.61 11.53
N PRO A 373 19.46 -15.31 10.25
CA PRO A 373 18.45 -14.33 9.85
C PRO A 373 17.05 -14.58 10.43
N ARG A 374 16.67 -15.85 10.60
CA ARG A 374 15.38 -16.26 11.21
C ARG A 374 15.24 -15.82 12.67
N LYS A 375 16.34 -15.72 13.42
CA LYS A 375 16.31 -15.21 14.79
C LYS A 375 16.29 -13.68 14.79
N VAL A 376 17.04 -13.04 13.90
CA VAL A 376 17.12 -11.57 13.78
C VAL A 376 15.78 -10.97 13.39
N ILE A 377 15.09 -11.58 12.41
CA ILE A 377 13.82 -11.06 11.91
C ILE A 377 12.73 -11.00 13.00
N GLY A 378 12.73 -11.97 13.92
CA GLY A 378 11.82 -11.97 15.05
C GLY A 378 12.01 -10.78 15.99
N TRP A 379 13.25 -10.30 16.15
CA TRP A 379 13.55 -9.10 16.92
C TRP A 379 13.14 -7.82 16.19
N VAL A 380 13.43 -7.74 14.89
CA VAL A 380 13.09 -6.58 14.07
C VAL A 380 11.57 -6.40 13.95
N THR A 381 10.84 -7.49 13.69
CA THR A 381 9.38 -7.42 13.45
C THR A 381 8.53 -7.36 14.72
N ASN A 382 8.94 -8.00 15.82
CA ASN A 382 8.13 -8.03 17.04
C ASN A 382 8.56 -6.99 18.08
N GLU A 383 9.86 -6.85 18.33
CA GLU A 383 10.36 -5.98 19.39
C GLU A 383 10.57 -4.56 18.85
N LEU A 384 11.43 -4.38 17.83
CA LEU A 384 11.72 -3.06 17.26
C LEU A 384 10.47 -2.42 16.66
N LEU A 385 9.84 -3.08 15.69
CA LEU A 385 8.64 -2.55 15.04
C LEU A 385 7.46 -2.41 16.01
N GLY A 386 7.37 -3.29 17.02
CA GLY A 386 6.38 -3.18 18.09
C GLY A 386 6.52 -1.90 18.89
N HIS A 387 7.75 -1.57 19.31
CA HIS A 387 8.06 -0.33 20.03
C HIS A 387 7.91 0.92 19.17
N LEU A 388 8.39 0.88 17.91
CA LEU A 388 8.20 1.99 16.96
C LEU A 388 6.71 2.35 16.79
N LYS A 389 5.84 1.34 16.66
CA LYS A 389 4.39 1.55 16.55
C LYS A 389 3.73 2.04 17.83
N GLN A 390 4.26 1.69 19.00
CA GLN A 390 3.76 2.19 20.28
C GLN A 390 4.07 3.69 20.47
N GLU A 391 5.20 4.15 19.96
CA GLU A 391 5.65 5.54 20.07
C GLU A 391 5.37 6.39 18.81
N ASP A 392 4.71 5.82 17.80
CA ASP A 392 4.41 6.44 16.50
C ASP A 392 5.65 7.02 15.80
N MET A 393 6.75 6.26 15.83
CA MET A 393 8.05 6.64 15.29
C MET A 393 8.38 5.90 14.00
N SER A 394 9.08 6.58 13.09
CA SER A 394 9.64 5.92 11.90
C SER A 394 10.92 5.14 12.21
N VAL A 395 11.29 4.21 11.34
CA VAL A 395 12.51 3.39 11.51
C VAL A 395 13.77 4.27 11.60
N CYS A 396 13.83 5.36 10.81
CA CYS A 396 14.93 6.31 10.83
C CYS A 396 15.06 7.09 12.15
N GLN A 397 13.97 7.22 12.91
CA GLN A 397 13.95 7.87 14.22
C GLN A 397 14.26 6.91 15.37
N SER A 398 14.43 5.61 15.10
CA SER A 398 14.68 4.59 16.12
C SER A 398 15.85 4.99 17.03
N PRO A 399 15.68 4.95 18.37
CA PRO A 399 16.78 5.18 19.32
C PRO A 399 17.80 4.04 19.30
N ILE A 400 17.44 2.88 18.75
CA ILE A 400 18.30 1.70 18.64
C ILE A 400 18.83 1.60 17.21
N SER A 401 20.13 1.81 17.04
CA SER A 401 20.81 1.62 15.77
C SER A 401 20.93 0.13 15.39
N PRO A 402 21.11 -0.18 14.09
CA PRO A 402 21.37 -1.56 13.65
C PRO A 402 22.56 -2.21 14.35
N SER A 403 23.64 -1.45 14.60
CA SER A 403 24.83 -1.93 15.31
C SER A 403 24.57 -2.27 16.78
N ALA A 404 23.76 -1.44 17.46
CA ALA A 404 23.41 -1.67 18.86
C ALA A 404 22.54 -2.93 19.02
N LEU A 405 21.59 -3.15 18.10
CA LEU A 405 20.81 -4.39 18.08
C LEU A 405 21.70 -5.60 17.76
N ALA A 406 22.63 -5.48 16.81
CA ALA A 406 23.57 -6.56 16.50
C ALA A 406 24.43 -6.95 17.71
N GLU A 407 24.92 -5.98 18.50
CA GLU A 407 25.66 -6.23 19.74
C GLU A 407 24.83 -7.00 20.76
N LEU A 408 23.58 -6.59 21.00
CA LEU A 408 22.66 -7.30 21.90
C LEU A 408 22.45 -8.75 21.46
N LEU A 409 22.29 -8.97 20.17
CA LEU A 409 22.05 -10.30 19.59
C LEU A 409 23.27 -11.21 19.68
N GLU A 410 24.48 -10.65 19.59
CA GLU A 410 25.76 -11.35 19.78
C GLU A 410 25.96 -11.76 21.25
N LEU A 411 25.66 -10.87 22.22
CA LEU A 411 25.70 -11.22 23.64
C LEU A 411 24.77 -12.38 23.99
N GLN A 412 23.61 -12.43 23.34
CA GLN A 412 22.67 -13.53 23.50
C GLN A 412 23.19 -14.83 22.84
N GLU A 413 23.82 -14.75 21.66
CA GLU A 413 24.32 -15.94 20.95
C GLU A 413 25.57 -16.54 21.63
N THR A 414 26.43 -15.69 22.19
CA THR A 414 27.61 -16.08 22.98
C THR A 414 27.25 -16.58 24.40
N GLY A 415 25.98 -16.54 24.80
CA GLY A 415 25.51 -17.07 26.08
C GLY A 415 25.74 -16.17 27.29
N HIS A 416 26.15 -14.90 27.09
CA HIS A 416 26.34 -13.94 28.19
C HIS A 416 25.00 -13.54 28.84
N ILE A 417 23.91 -13.54 28.07
CA ILE A 417 22.57 -13.18 28.53
C ILE A 417 21.53 -14.19 28.03
N SER A 418 20.47 -14.40 28.83
CA SER A 418 19.32 -15.23 28.42
C SER A 418 18.41 -14.48 27.45
N SER A 419 17.53 -15.18 26.74
CA SER A 419 16.52 -14.56 25.87
C SER A 419 15.58 -13.60 26.63
N SER A 420 15.25 -13.93 27.88
CA SER A 420 14.41 -13.08 28.73
C SER A 420 15.13 -11.80 29.17
N VAL A 421 16.42 -11.90 29.47
CA VAL A 421 17.27 -10.75 29.81
C VAL A 421 17.49 -9.86 28.60
N ALA A 422 17.72 -10.44 27.43
CA ALA A 422 17.91 -9.67 26.19
C ALA A 422 16.73 -8.70 25.94
N LYS A 423 15.49 -9.13 26.21
CA LYS A 423 14.31 -8.25 26.07
C LYS A 423 14.32 -7.10 27.09
N GLN A 424 14.74 -7.37 28.32
CA GLN A 424 14.88 -6.33 29.34
C GLN A 424 15.99 -5.33 28.99
N VAL A 425 17.11 -5.82 28.44
CA VAL A 425 18.21 -4.96 27.97
C VAL A 425 17.74 -4.11 26.80
N PHE A 426 17.04 -4.69 25.82
CA PHE A 426 16.43 -3.97 24.71
C PHE A 426 15.54 -2.80 25.17
N GLN A 427 14.62 -3.05 26.10
CA GLN A 427 13.74 -2.01 26.66
C GLN A 427 14.52 -0.89 27.36
N LYS A 428 15.67 -1.20 27.98
CA LYS A 428 16.53 -0.19 28.61
C LYS A 428 17.33 0.59 27.58
N MET A 429 17.85 -0.06 26.55
CA MET A 429 18.50 0.60 25.41
C MET A 429 17.55 1.60 24.76
N TRP A 430 16.26 1.23 24.65
CA TRP A 430 15.22 2.12 24.14
C TRP A 430 15.06 3.38 24.99
N ARG A 431 14.97 3.23 26.32
CA ARG A 431 14.77 4.35 27.27
C ARG A 431 16.03 5.19 27.52
N SER A 432 17.20 4.65 27.22
CA SER A 432 18.49 5.29 27.47
C SER A 432 19.36 5.20 26.22
N PRO A 433 19.06 6.03 25.20
CA PRO A 433 19.82 6.03 23.95
C PRO A 433 21.30 6.30 24.22
N GLY A 434 22.17 5.56 23.54
CA GLY A 434 23.64 5.72 23.62
C GLY A 434 24.35 4.81 24.63
N LYS A 435 23.62 4.10 25.52
CA LYS A 435 24.23 3.02 26.31
C LYS A 435 24.29 1.72 25.50
N THR A 436 25.44 1.05 25.54
CA THR A 436 25.60 -0.23 24.83
C THR A 436 24.95 -1.37 25.60
N ALA A 437 24.64 -2.47 24.89
CA ALA A 437 24.04 -3.65 25.51
C ALA A 437 24.95 -4.23 26.60
N LEU A 438 26.26 -4.20 26.38
CA LEU A 438 27.26 -4.65 27.34
C LEU A 438 27.29 -3.77 28.60
N GLN A 439 27.25 -2.44 28.46
CA GLN A 439 27.21 -1.51 29.60
C GLN A 439 25.98 -1.74 30.48
N ILE A 440 24.79 -1.86 29.87
CA ILE A 440 23.55 -2.10 30.62
C ILE A 440 23.60 -3.45 31.34
N THR A 441 24.19 -4.45 30.71
CA THR A 441 24.32 -5.80 31.30
C THR A 441 25.25 -5.78 32.53
N GLN A 442 26.35 -5.02 32.47
CA GLN A 442 27.32 -4.90 33.57
C GLN A 442 26.79 -4.03 34.71
N GLU A 443 26.24 -2.84 34.41
CA GLU A 443 25.71 -1.91 35.43
C GLU A 443 24.62 -2.53 36.29
N GLN A 444 23.84 -3.45 35.72
CA GLN A 444 22.68 -4.03 36.40
C GLN A 444 22.87 -5.50 36.80
N ASP A 445 24.09 -6.02 36.68
CA ASP A 445 24.43 -7.41 36.98
C ASP A 445 23.41 -8.39 36.36
N LEU A 446 23.20 -8.26 35.05
CA LEU A 446 22.23 -9.06 34.29
C LEU A 446 22.86 -10.26 33.57
N GLY A 447 24.15 -10.52 33.76
CA GLY A 447 24.83 -11.67 33.18
C GLY A 447 24.21 -13.00 33.63
N LEU A 448 24.33 -14.02 32.79
CA LEU A 448 23.84 -15.37 33.09
C LEU A 448 24.46 -15.90 34.39
N VAL A 449 23.65 -16.54 35.24
CA VAL A 449 24.20 -17.26 36.41
C VAL A 449 24.88 -18.53 35.92
N SER A 450 26.21 -18.52 35.87
CA SER A 450 27.05 -19.64 35.45
C SER A 450 27.37 -20.61 36.60
N ASP A 451 27.13 -20.23 37.86
CA ASP A 451 27.32 -21.11 39.00
C ASP A 451 26.18 -22.12 39.14
N THR A 452 26.47 -23.35 38.70
CA THR A 452 25.56 -24.49 38.79
C THR A 452 25.13 -24.82 40.21
N ALA A 453 25.98 -24.59 41.23
CA ALA A 453 25.64 -24.87 42.62
C ALA A 453 24.57 -23.91 43.15
N GLN A 454 24.71 -22.62 42.83
CA GLN A 454 23.72 -21.60 43.16
C GLN A 454 22.38 -21.89 42.46
N LEU A 455 22.40 -22.28 41.19
CA LEU A 455 21.19 -22.63 40.45
C LEU A 455 20.48 -23.87 41.03
N HIS A 456 21.26 -24.88 41.44
CA HIS A 456 20.74 -26.06 42.11
C HIS A 456 20.07 -25.74 43.45
N SER A 457 20.65 -24.83 44.23
CA SER A 457 20.09 -24.36 45.50
C SER A 457 18.76 -23.64 45.31
N ILE A 458 18.69 -22.71 44.33
CA ILE A 458 17.46 -22.00 43.99
C ILE A 458 16.37 -22.96 43.52
N CYS A 459 16.70 -23.90 42.62
CA CYS A 459 15.75 -24.91 42.16
C CYS A 459 15.24 -25.80 43.30
N GLN A 460 16.12 -26.16 44.24
CA GLN A 460 15.73 -26.94 45.42
C GLN A 460 14.76 -26.15 46.31
N LYS A 461 15.07 -24.90 46.61
CA LYS A 461 14.21 -24.01 47.40
C LYS A 461 12.82 -23.86 46.79
N VAL A 462 12.72 -23.70 45.46
CA VAL A 462 11.43 -23.58 44.76
C VAL A 462 10.63 -24.88 44.83
N VAL A 463 11.29 -26.03 44.67
CA VAL A 463 10.67 -27.38 44.80
C VAL A 463 10.14 -27.60 46.21
N ASP A 464 10.94 -27.29 47.24
CA ASP A 464 10.56 -27.48 48.64
C ASP A 464 9.42 -26.55 49.08
N SER A 465 9.34 -25.35 48.50
CA SER A 465 8.30 -24.37 48.81
C SER A 465 6.96 -24.64 48.10
N HIS A 466 6.90 -25.58 47.16
CA HIS A 466 5.73 -25.86 46.31
C HIS A 466 5.44 -27.37 46.19
N PRO A 467 5.16 -28.06 47.30
CA PRO A 467 5.00 -29.52 47.32
C PRO A 467 3.79 -30.01 46.50
N ASP A 468 2.70 -29.22 46.44
CA ASP A 468 1.49 -29.56 45.69
C ASP A 468 1.77 -29.64 44.18
N GLU A 469 2.54 -28.70 43.65
CA GLU A 469 2.99 -28.70 42.26
C GLU A 469 3.89 -29.91 41.94
N VAL A 470 4.78 -30.28 42.87
CA VAL A 470 5.67 -31.44 42.71
C VAL A 470 4.85 -32.74 42.71
N HIS A 471 3.86 -32.85 43.60
CA HIS A 471 2.94 -33.99 43.63
C HIS A 471 2.15 -34.09 42.31
N ALA A 472 1.66 -32.98 41.77
CA ALA A 472 0.96 -32.95 40.50
C ALA A 472 1.84 -33.40 39.31
N ILE A 473 3.12 -33.06 39.31
CA ILE A 473 4.09 -33.51 38.29
C ILE A 473 4.30 -35.04 38.40
N ARG A 474 4.51 -35.55 39.61
CA ARG A 474 4.66 -37.00 39.88
C ARG A 474 3.41 -37.80 39.52
N SER A 475 2.24 -37.19 39.66
CA SER A 475 0.93 -37.76 39.28
C SER A 475 0.69 -37.76 37.76
N GLY A 476 1.64 -37.28 36.95
CA GLY A 476 1.60 -37.31 35.48
C GLY A 476 1.26 -35.98 34.80
N ASN A 477 0.94 -34.91 35.55
CA ASN A 477 0.63 -33.61 34.97
C ASN A 477 1.90 -32.77 34.69
N LYS A 478 2.62 -33.15 33.64
CA LYS A 478 3.88 -32.50 33.22
C LYS A 478 3.74 -31.01 32.83
N LYS A 479 2.52 -30.49 32.63
CA LYS A 479 2.30 -29.06 32.33
C LYS A 479 2.63 -28.14 33.52
N VAL A 480 2.56 -28.67 34.74
CA VAL A 480 2.85 -27.91 35.99
C VAL A 480 4.33 -27.55 36.12
N LEU A 481 5.23 -28.27 35.42
CA LEU A 481 6.65 -27.94 35.36
C LEU A 481 6.91 -26.51 34.85
N ASN A 482 6.09 -26.00 33.92
CA ASN A 482 6.23 -24.64 33.42
C ASN A 482 5.92 -23.59 34.50
N LYS A 483 5.08 -23.91 35.49
CA LYS A 483 4.79 -23.03 36.63
C LYS A 483 6.01 -22.91 37.56
N LEU A 484 6.66 -24.04 37.86
CA LEU A 484 7.93 -24.07 38.63
C LEU A 484 9.06 -23.35 37.88
N MET A 485 9.15 -23.53 36.56
CA MET A 485 10.11 -22.77 35.73
C MET A 485 9.89 -21.25 35.88
N GLY A 486 8.64 -20.79 35.82
CA GLY A 486 8.31 -19.37 36.02
C GLY A 486 8.74 -18.82 37.38
N LEU A 487 8.64 -19.63 38.44
CA LEU A 487 9.07 -19.26 39.80
C LEU A 487 10.60 -19.17 39.91
N VAL A 488 11.32 -20.14 39.34
CA VAL A 488 12.80 -20.08 39.26
C VAL A 488 13.25 -18.87 38.43
N GLN A 489 12.58 -18.59 37.31
CA GLN A 489 12.83 -17.39 36.49
C GLN A 489 12.64 -16.11 37.32
N LYS A 490 11.62 -16.07 38.18
CA LYS A 490 11.33 -14.92 39.04
C LYS A 490 12.40 -14.71 40.13
N GLU A 491 12.82 -15.79 40.82
CA GLU A 491 13.91 -15.69 41.81
C GLU A 491 15.24 -15.30 41.17
N THR A 492 15.54 -15.84 39.99
CA THR A 492 16.79 -15.56 39.25
C THR A 492 16.73 -14.27 38.42
N LYS A 493 15.62 -13.51 38.48
CA LYS A 493 15.37 -12.30 37.67
C LYS A 493 15.58 -12.52 36.15
N GLY A 494 15.34 -13.73 35.66
CA GLY A 494 15.55 -14.11 34.26
C GLY A 494 16.99 -14.49 33.90
N ARG A 495 17.94 -14.44 34.83
CA ARG A 495 19.37 -14.71 34.59
C ARG A 495 19.73 -16.19 34.45
N ALA A 496 18.77 -17.09 34.63
CA ALA A 496 18.99 -18.52 34.50
C ALA A 496 18.73 -19.02 33.08
N ASP A 497 19.55 -19.96 32.61
CA ASP A 497 19.31 -20.69 31.36
C ASP A 497 18.05 -21.58 31.50
N PRO A 498 16.98 -21.33 30.72
CA PRO A 498 15.77 -22.14 30.76
C PRO A 498 16.00 -23.63 30.49
N VAL A 499 16.99 -23.98 29.67
CA VAL A 499 17.30 -25.37 29.32
C VAL A 499 17.89 -26.09 30.53
N LEU A 500 18.88 -25.48 31.17
CA LEU A 500 19.52 -26.01 32.38
C LEU A 500 18.53 -26.10 33.55
N VAL A 501 17.73 -25.05 33.78
CA VAL A 501 16.69 -25.03 34.82
C VAL A 501 15.70 -26.17 34.63
N ARG A 502 15.22 -26.38 33.39
CA ARG A 502 14.27 -27.47 33.09
C ARG A 502 14.89 -28.83 33.41
N ALA A 503 16.14 -29.07 33.01
CA ALA A 503 16.83 -30.33 33.30
C ALA A 503 16.98 -30.58 34.81
N ILE A 504 17.35 -29.55 35.58
CA ILE A 504 17.49 -29.64 37.05
C ILE A 504 16.14 -29.91 37.71
N LEU A 505 15.10 -29.17 37.34
CA LEU A 505 13.76 -29.36 37.89
C LEU A 505 13.20 -30.73 37.54
N GLN A 506 13.39 -31.22 36.32
CA GLN A 506 12.98 -32.58 35.94
C GLN A 506 13.66 -33.62 36.82
N LYS A 507 14.98 -33.50 37.06
CA LYS A 507 15.71 -34.43 37.92
C LYS A 507 15.24 -34.38 39.38
N LYS A 508 14.84 -33.21 39.89
CA LYS A 508 14.36 -33.03 41.27
C LYS A 508 12.88 -33.38 41.48
N THR A 509 12.06 -33.36 40.43
CA THR A 509 10.61 -33.61 40.48
C THR A 509 10.20 -34.97 39.89
N SER A 510 11.15 -35.70 39.31
CA SER A 510 11.07 -37.16 39.12
C SER A 510 10.91 -37.84 40.47
#